data_AF-A0A4R2H2M5-F1
#
_entry.id   AF-A0A4R2H2M5-F1
#
_cell.length_a   1.000
_cell.length_b   1.000
_cell.length_c   1.000
_cell.angle_alpha   90.00
_cell.angle_beta   90.00
_cell.angle_gamma   90.00
#
_symmetry.space_group_name_H-M   'P 1'
#
loop_
_entity.id
_entity.type
_entity.pdbx_description
1 polymer ?
#
loop_
_entity_poly.entity_id
_entity_poly.type
_entity_poly.pdbx_seq_one_letter_code
_entity_poly.pdbx_strand_id
1 'polypeptide(L)'
;MLRAELAFSVGCLNLHDREGSRLARDILRALVEHGVRIVFVTHLFDLAHSLYDEAAESTLFLRAERLADGSRTFRLTTGEPQLSSHGEDIYHRVFGGVRSL
;
A
#
# COMPACT_ATOMS: atom_id res chain seq x y z
N MET A 1 -11.57 -0.55 22.00
CA MET A 1 -11.15 -1.98 22.00
C MET A 1 -10.74 -2.32 20.57
N LEU A 2 -9.48 -2.71 20.37
CA LEU A 2 -8.71 -2.68 19.10
C LEU A 2 -9.44 -3.14 17.84
N ARG A 3 -9.28 -2.40 16.74
CA ARG A 3 -9.34 -2.97 15.38
C ARG A 3 -8.15 -2.53 14.56
N ALA A 4 -7.14 -3.40 14.52
CA ALA A 4 -6.04 -3.25 13.58
C ALA A 4 -6.58 -3.42 12.16
N GLU A 5 -6.78 -2.30 11.49
CA GLU A 5 -6.72 -2.19 10.04
C GLU A 5 -5.24 -2.27 9.65
N LEU A 6 -4.88 -3.30 8.90
CA LEU A 6 -3.54 -3.42 8.35
C LEU A 6 -3.60 -2.98 6.89
N ALA A 7 -3.17 -1.76 6.57
CA ALA A 7 -3.06 -1.29 5.19
C ALA A 7 -1.62 -1.47 4.68
N PHE A 8 -1.44 -2.26 3.64
CA PHE A 8 -0.17 -2.41 2.92
C PHE A 8 -0.21 -1.54 1.66
N SER A 9 0.82 -0.73 1.42
CA SER A 9 0.97 0.08 0.20
C SER A 9 2.21 -0.34 -0.59
N VAL A 10 2.03 -0.74 -1.85
CA VAL A 10 3.12 -0.82 -2.85
C VAL A 10 2.70 0.10 -4.00
N GLY A 11 3.55 1.04 -4.41
CA GLY A 11 3.13 2.15 -5.29
C GLY A 11 2.37 1.79 -6.59
N CYS A 12 1.70 2.83 -7.10
CA CYS A 12 0.63 2.83 -8.09
C CYS A 12 1.08 2.63 -9.56
N LEU A 13 0.14 2.14 -10.40
CA LEU A 13 0.26 2.00 -11.86
C LEU A 13 -1.04 2.32 -12.65
N ASN A 14 -2.01 3.10 -12.15
CA ASN A 14 -3.27 3.37 -12.89
C ASN A 14 -3.86 4.79 -12.74
N LEU A 15 -4.53 5.27 -13.81
CA LEU A 15 -5.10 6.63 -13.95
C LEU A 15 -6.48 6.83 -13.27
N HIS A 16 -7.20 5.76 -12.90
CA HIS A 16 -8.56 5.80 -12.30
C HIS A 16 -8.54 5.64 -10.76
N ASP A 17 -7.39 5.94 -10.14
CA ASP A 17 -7.11 5.60 -8.75
C ASP A 17 -7.96 6.37 -7.73
N ARG A 18 -8.51 7.52 -8.11
CA ARG A 18 -9.29 8.37 -7.19
C ARG A 18 -10.69 7.85 -6.93
N GLU A 19 -11.43 7.45 -7.96
CA GLU A 19 -12.75 6.82 -7.78
C GLU A 19 -12.61 5.48 -7.04
N GLY A 20 -11.60 4.68 -7.42
CA GLY A 20 -11.29 3.42 -6.73
C GLY A 20 -10.96 3.62 -5.25
N SER A 21 -10.16 4.64 -4.92
CA SER A 21 -9.84 4.99 -3.54
C SER A 21 -11.06 5.43 -2.75
N ARG A 22 -11.98 6.20 -3.36
CA ARG A 22 -13.21 6.62 -2.69
C ARG A 22 -14.11 5.42 -2.37
N LEU A 23 -14.39 4.58 -3.36
CA LEU A 23 -15.25 3.40 -3.16
C LEU A 23 -14.65 2.44 -2.12
N ALA A 24 -13.35 2.18 -2.19
CA ALA A 24 -12.67 1.34 -1.21
C ALA A 24 -12.75 1.92 0.22
N ARG A 25 -12.59 3.24 0.38
CA ARG A 25 -12.71 3.89 1.68
C ARG A 25 -14.10 3.71 2.29
N ASP A 26 -15.15 3.90 1.50
CA ASP A 26 -16.53 3.78 1.97
C ASP A 26 -16.83 2.34 2.43
N ILE A 27 -16.37 1.34 1.68
CA ILE A 27 -16.52 -0.08 2.05
C ILE A 27 -15.76 -0.39 3.35
N LEU A 28 -14.50 0.04 3.45
CA LEU A 28 -13.67 -0.22 4.63
C LEU A 28 -14.26 0.42 5.88
N ARG A 29 -14.70 1.67 5.80
CA ARG A 29 -15.37 2.38 6.91
C ARG A 29 -16.61 1.63 7.39
N ALA A 30 -17.51 1.25 6.49
CA ALA A 30 -18.73 0.53 6.86
C ALA A 30 -18.40 -0.79 7.60
N LEU A 31 -17.41 -1.55 7.12
CA LEU A 31 -16.98 -2.79 7.76
C LEU A 31 -16.41 -2.54 9.18
N VAL A 32 -15.60 -1.51 9.33
CA VAL A 32 -14.96 -1.15 10.61
C VAL A 32 -15.98 -0.68 11.64
N GLU A 33 -16.90 0.21 11.22
CA GLU A 33 -18.03 0.71 12.01
C GLU A 33 -18.87 -0.45 12.56
N HIS A 34 -19.03 -1.52 11.79
CA HIS A 34 -19.89 -2.62 12.16
C HIS A 34 -19.30 -3.66 13.10
N GLY A 35 -17.99 -3.85 13.14
CA GLY A 35 -17.55 -5.11 13.75
C GLY A 35 -16.33 -5.79 13.16
N VAL A 36 -15.90 -5.37 11.98
CA VAL A 36 -15.01 -6.21 11.20
C VAL A 36 -13.57 -5.74 11.33
N ARG A 37 -12.70 -6.65 11.76
CA ARG A 37 -11.26 -6.43 11.73
C ARG A 37 -10.75 -6.72 10.32
N ILE A 38 -9.98 -5.80 9.74
CA ILE A 38 -9.60 -5.87 8.33
C ILE A 38 -8.09 -5.93 8.19
N VAL A 39 -7.61 -6.84 7.35
CA VAL A 39 -6.26 -6.79 6.79
C VAL A 39 -6.42 -6.49 5.31
N PHE A 40 -5.89 -5.37 4.85
CA PHE A 40 -6.10 -4.83 3.51
C PHE A 40 -4.77 -4.53 2.82
N VAL A 41 -4.60 -5.07 1.61
CA VAL A 41 -3.40 -4.88 0.80
C VAL A 41 -3.77 -4.08 -0.43
N THR A 42 -3.11 -2.94 -0.64
CA THR A 42 -3.47 -2.01 -1.71
C THR A 42 -2.27 -1.41 -2.43
N HIS A 43 -2.50 -1.03 -3.68
CA HIS A 43 -1.57 -0.22 -4.46
C HIS A 43 -2.03 1.24 -4.60
N LEU A 44 -3.23 1.55 -4.08
CA LEU A 44 -3.84 2.87 -4.15
C LEU A 44 -3.23 3.78 -3.09
N PHE A 45 -2.27 4.61 -3.48
CA PHE A 45 -1.61 5.54 -2.56
C PHE A 45 -2.63 6.52 -1.94
N ASP A 46 -3.52 7.09 -2.74
CA ASP A 46 -4.54 8.04 -2.27
C ASP A 46 -5.44 7.45 -1.18
N LEU A 47 -5.82 6.17 -1.30
CA LEU A 47 -6.55 5.46 -0.24
C LEU A 47 -5.69 5.32 1.01
N ALA A 48 -4.50 4.72 0.89
CA ALA A 48 -3.64 4.42 2.03
C ALA A 48 -3.26 5.70 2.79
N HIS A 49 -2.92 6.78 2.07
CA HIS A 49 -2.60 8.07 2.63
C HIS A 49 -3.79 8.71 3.34
N SER A 50 -4.99 8.67 2.75
CA SER A 50 -6.18 9.20 3.42
C SER A 50 -6.54 8.45 4.71
N LEU A 51 -6.40 7.12 4.74
CA LEU A 51 -6.63 6.33 5.94
C LEU A 51 -5.58 6.64 7.01
N TYR A 52 -4.34 6.92 6.58
CA TYR A 52 -3.27 7.33 7.49
C TYR A 52 -3.62 8.66 8.17
N ASP A 53 -4.06 9.65 7.39
CA ASP A 53 -4.42 10.97 7.92
C ASP A 53 -5.67 10.93 8.83
N GLU A 54 -6.65 10.08 8.51
CA GLU A 54 -7.94 10.02 9.21
C GLU A 54 -7.94 9.10 10.45
N ALA A 55 -7.11 8.06 10.46
CA ALA A 55 -7.23 6.94 11.40
C ALA A 55 -5.88 6.46 11.97
N ALA A 56 -4.84 7.30 11.97
CA ALA A 56 -3.49 6.94 12.47
C ALA A 56 -3.49 6.26 13.85
N GLU A 57 -4.39 6.65 14.75
CA GLU A 57 -4.44 6.13 16.12
C GLU A 57 -5.12 4.75 16.24
N SER A 58 -6.00 4.39 15.30
CA SER A 58 -6.74 3.12 15.33
C SER A 58 -6.20 2.08 14.35
N THR A 59 -5.28 2.45 13.46
CA THR A 59 -4.87 1.66 12.30
C THR A 59 -3.37 1.38 12.32
N LEU A 60 -2.96 0.14 12.03
CA LEU A 60 -1.54 -0.24 11.96
C LEU A 60 -1.08 -0.25 10.50
N PHE A 61 -0.27 0.74 10.13
CA PHE A 61 0.31 0.81 8.80
C PHE A 61 1.61 0.03 8.73
N LEU A 62 1.68 -0.94 7.81
CA LEU A 62 2.90 -1.71 7.55
C LEU A 62 3.32 -1.58 6.08
N ARG A 63 4.63 -1.68 5.87
CA ARG A 63 5.26 -1.73 4.56
C ARG A 63 6.12 -2.97 4.46
N ALA A 64 6.28 -3.47 3.23
CA ALA A 64 7.37 -4.40 2.93
C ALA A 64 8.70 -3.69 3.15
N GLU A 65 9.55 -4.27 3.99
CA GLU A 65 10.91 -3.77 4.16
C GLU A 65 11.70 -3.98 2.87
N ARG A 66 12.40 -2.91 2.47
CA ARG A 66 13.34 -2.90 1.36
C ARG A 66 14.65 -2.33 1.88
N LEU A 67 15.74 -3.06 1.67
CA LEU A 67 17.08 -2.60 2.04
C LEU A 67 17.57 -1.53 1.07
N ALA A 68 18.63 -0.82 1.46
CA ALA A 68 19.22 0.26 0.65
C ALA A 68 19.73 -0.23 -0.72
N ASP A 69 20.18 -1.48 -0.78
CA ASP A 69 20.65 -2.17 -2.00
C ASP A 69 19.50 -2.62 -2.93
N GLY A 70 18.25 -2.50 -2.49
CA GLY A 70 17.07 -2.96 -3.21
C GLY A 70 16.65 -4.40 -3.00
N SER A 71 17.33 -5.11 -2.11
CA SER A 71 16.92 -6.44 -1.68
C SER A 71 15.56 -6.39 -0.94
N ARG A 72 14.68 -7.32 -1.31
CA ARG A 72 13.38 -7.57 -0.64
C ARG A 72 13.61 -8.57 0.50
N THR A 73 13.19 -8.25 1.71
CA THR A 73 13.42 -9.10 2.89
C THR A 73 12.22 -9.96 3.28
N PHE A 74 11.07 -9.76 2.61
CA PHE A 74 9.78 -10.37 2.95
C PHE A 74 9.28 -10.08 4.38
N ARG A 75 9.89 -9.11 5.07
CA ARG A 75 9.45 -8.63 6.37
C ARG A 75 8.50 -7.45 6.21
N LEU A 76 7.56 -7.34 7.15
CA LEU A 76 6.70 -6.18 7.30
C LEU A 76 7.22 -5.31 8.44
N THR A 77 7.36 -4.02 8.19
CA THR A 77 7.79 -3.02 9.17
C THR A 77 6.75 -1.91 9.26
N THR A 78 6.53 -1.36 10.45
CA THR A 78 5.66 -0.20 10.63
C THR A 78 6.15 0.98 9.80
N GLY A 79 5.22 1.69 9.15
CA GLY A 79 5.56 2.93 8.45
C GLY A 79 4.42 3.48 7.60
N GLU A 80 4.49 4.77 7.34
CA GLU A 80 3.51 5.52 6.57
C GLU A 80 3.44 5.05 5.11
N PRO A 81 2.30 5.23 4.42
CA PRO A 81 2.19 4.96 2.99
C PRO A 81 3.29 5.64 2.18
N GLN A 82 3.81 4.95 1.16
CA GLN A 82 4.90 5.45 0.33
C GLN A 82 4.44 5.55 -1.13
N LEU A 83 4.70 6.69 -1.77
CA LEU A 83 4.30 6.94 -3.15
C LEU A 83 5.09 6.10 -4.17
N SER A 84 6.29 5.62 -3.81
CA SER A 84 7.16 4.83 -4.68
C SER A 84 6.74 3.36 -4.80
N SER A 85 6.71 2.84 -6.03
CA SER A 85 6.43 1.43 -6.33
C SER A 85 7.70 0.57 -6.51
N HIS A 86 8.86 1.20 -6.72
CA HIS A 86 10.09 0.54 -7.19
C HIS A 86 9.86 -0.34 -8.44
N GLY A 87 8.87 0.01 -9.27
CA GLY A 87 8.55 -0.73 -10.49
C GLY A 87 9.68 -0.70 -11.51
N GLU A 88 10.47 0.37 -11.52
CA GLU A 88 11.66 0.52 -12.37
C GLU A 88 12.70 -0.58 -12.09
N ASP A 89 12.95 -0.94 -10.83
CA ASP A 89 13.86 -2.03 -10.47
C ASP A 89 13.40 -3.37 -11.06
N ILE A 90 12.08 -3.60 -11.04
CA ILE A 90 11.47 -4.80 -11.60
C ILE A 90 11.59 -4.76 -13.13
N TYR A 91 11.31 -3.60 -13.74
CA TYR A 91 11.43 -3.40 -15.18
C TYR A 91 12.86 -3.68 -15.66
N HIS A 92 13.88 -3.07 -15.06
CA HIS A 92 15.29 -3.30 -15.43
C HIS A 92 15.72 -4.75 -15.20
N ARG A 93 15.26 -5.39 -14.13
CA ARG A 93 15.56 -6.81 -13.87
C ARG A 93 14.96 -7.73 -14.93
N VAL A 94 13.76 -7.45 -15.43
CA VAL A 94 13.06 -8.30 -16.40
C VAL A 94 13.48 -7.97 -17.84
N PHE A 95 13.64 -6.69 -18.16
CA PHE A 95 13.81 -6.19 -19.54
C PHE A 95 15.17 -5.54 -19.81
N GLY A 96 15.94 -5.14 -18.79
CA GLY A 96 17.23 -4.47 -18.95
C GLY A 96 18.34 -5.35 -19.57
N GLY A 97 18.11 -6.66 -19.68
CA GLY A 97 18.96 -7.59 -20.45
C GLY A 97 18.66 -7.64 -21.95
N VAL A 98 17.56 -7.06 -22.42
CA VAL A 98 17.23 -7.00 -23.85
C VAL A 98 17.94 -5.78 -24.44
N ARG A 99 19.20 -5.98 -24.86
CA ARG A 99 19.84 -5.04 -25.78
C ARG A 99 18.97 -4.94 -27.03
N SER A 100 18.45 -3.75 -27.28
CA SER A 100 17.87 -3.33 -28.56
C SER A 100 18.82 -3.71 -29.70
N LEU A 101 18.32 -4.52 -30.63
CA LEU A 101 18.89 -4.76 -31.95
C LEU A 101 18.95 -3.46 -32.75
#